data_AF-A0A6V7NL06-F1
#
_entry.id   AF-A0A6V7NL06-F1
#
_cell.length_a   1.000
_cell.length_b   1.000
_cell.length_c   1.000
_cell.angle_alpha   90.00
_cell.angle_beta   90.00
_cell.angle_gamma   90.00
#
_symmetry.space_group_name_H-M   'P 1'
#
loop_
_entity.id
_entity.type
_entity.pdbx_description
1 polymer ?
#
loop_
_entity_poly.entity_id
_entity_poly.type
_entity_poly.pdbx_seq_one_letter_code
_entity_poly.pdbx_strand_id
1 'polypeptide(L)'
;MMLAYNLSPSFNWDAAGMTDEEMRDFIPKIAKLGYCWQFITLAGFHADALAADTFARDYAGRGMLAYVERIQREERSNGTVQGGISSTAAMGKGVTEEQFKETWTRSGAGGVSDGGGAAVIAKSRM
;
A
#
# COMPACT_ATOMS: atom_id res chain seq x y z
N MET A 1 -26.85 -21.81 -19.56
CA MET A 1 -27.16 -20.50 -18.95
C MET A 1 -25.91 -20.01 -18.23
N MET A 2 -25.53 -18.73 -18.37
CA MET A 2 -24.38 -18.14 -17.68
C MET A 2 -24.87 -17.39 -16.44
N LEU A 3 -24.26 -17.65 -15.28
CA LEU A 3 -24.64 -17.07 -13.99
C LEU A 3 -23.50 -16.23 -13.39
N ALA A 4 -23.87 -15.34 -12.48
CA ALA A 4 -22.95 -14.52 -11.70
C ALA A 4 -23.10 -14.81 -10.21
N TYR A 5 -22.00 -14.74 -9.44
CA TYR A 5 -22.02 -14.94 -7.99
C TYR A 5 -21.20 -13.88 -7.27
N ASN A 6 -21.82 -13.20 -6.30
CA ASN A 6 -21.14 -12.26 -5.41
C ASN A 6 -20.56 -13.02 -4.20
N LEU A 7 -19.23 -13.09 -4.13
CA LEU A 7 -18.46 -13.58 -2.99
C LEU A 7 -18.42 -12.49 -1.90
N SER A 8 -19.59 -12.18 -1.35
CA SER A 8 -19.83 -10.96 -0.58
C SER A 8 -18.97 -10.87 0.69
N PRO A 9 -18.26 -9.75 0.93
CA PRO A 9 -17.61 -9.46 2.21
C PRO A 9 -18.57 -9.29 3.39
N SER A 10 -19.86 -9.12 3.13
CA SER A 10 -20.87 -9.08 4.19
C SER A 10 -21.11 -10.46 4.85
N PHE A 11 -20.60 -11.54 4.26
CA PHE A 11 -20.61 -12.85 4.89
C PHE A 11 -19.40 -13.01 5.81
N ASN A 12 -19.63 -13.63 6.96
CA ASN A 12 -18.53 -14.12 7.80
C ASN A 12 -18.09 -15.48 7.27
N TRP A 13 -17.17 -15.45 6.29
CA TRP A 13 -16.65 -16.66 5.64
C TRP A 13 -15.92 -17.59 6.61
N ASP A 14 -15.23 -17.05 7.61
CA ASP A 14 -14.53 -17.84 8.65
C ASP A 14 -15.53 -18.58 9.56
N ALA A 15 -16.68 -17.97 9.85
CA ALA A 15 -17.76 -18.59 10.60
C ALA A 15 -18.73 -19.43 9.74
N ALA A 16 -18.46 -19.61 8.45
CA ALA A 16 -19.33 -20.37 7.55
C ALA A 16 -19.31 -21.90 7.82
N GLY A 17 -18.41 -22.36 8.70
CA GLY A 17 -18.23 -23.79 9.01
C GLY A 17 -17.56 -24.58 7.89
N MET A 18 -16.94 -23.89 6.93
CA MET A 18 -16.19 -24.50 5.83
C MET A 18 -14.76 -24.77 6.28
N THR A 19 -14.23 -25.93 5.89
CA THR A 19 -12.80 -26.24 6.00
C THR A 19 -11.99 -25.39 5.01
N ASP A 20 -10.68 -25.24 5.28
CA ASP A 20 -9.75 -24.56 4.36
C ASP A 20 -9.78 -25.14 2.94
N GLU A 21 -9.97 -26.46 2.81
CA GLU A 21 -10.05 -27.14 1.53
C GLU A 21 -11.37 -26.84 0.81
N GLU A 22 -12.48 -26.77 1.53
CA GLU A 22 -13.76 -26.33 0.97
C GLU A 22 -13.72 -24.86 0.54
N MET A 23 -13.09 -23.99 1.33
CA MET A 23 -12.94 -22.57 1.00
C MET A 23 -12.08 -22.39 -0.25
N ARG A 24 -10.94 -23.11 -0.33
CA ARG A 24 -10.05 -23.12 -1.50
C ARG A 24 -10.79 -23.58 -2.76
N ASP A 25 -11.65 -24.57 -2.64
CA ASP A 25 -12.38 -25.16 -3.75
C ASP A 25 -13.71 -24.48 -4.09
N PHE A 26 -14.17 -23.50 -3.31
CA PHE A 26 -15.51 -22.93 -3.46
C PHE A 26 -15.75 -22.35 -4.86
N ILE A 27 -14.85 -21.48 -5.32
CA ILE A 27 -14.89 -20.83 -6.64
C ILE A 27 -14.93 -21.84 -7.79
N PRO A 28 -13.99 -22.81 -7.89
CA PRO A 28 -14.02 -23.81 -8.96
C PRO A 28 -15.22 -24.76 -8.85
N LYS A 29 -15.74 -25.05 -7.65
CA LYS A 29 -16.95 -25.86 -7.47
C LYS A 29 -18.18 -25.16 -8.03
N ILE A 30 -18.42 -23.91 -7.69
CA ILE A 30 -19.62 -23.19 -8.19
C ILE A 30 -19.49 -22.80 -9.67
N ALA A 31 -18.27 -22.65 -10.20
CA ALA A 31 -18.05 -22.47 -11.63
C ALA A 31 -18.63 -23.63 -12.46
N LYS A 32 -18.51 -24.88 -11.98
CA LYS A 32 -19.08 -26.08 -12.63
C LYS A 32 -20.61 -26.08 -12.67
N LEU A 33 -21.26 -25.27 -11.84
CA LEU A 33 -22.73 -25.10 -11.80
C LEU A 33 -23.22 -23.98 -12.73
N GLY A 34 -22.31 -23.28 -13.43
CA GLY A 34 -22.64 -22.21 -14.37
C GLY A 34 -22.36 -20.80 -13.87
N TYR A 35 -21.83 -20.62 -12.65
CA TYR A 35 -21.39 -19.32 -12.11
C TYR A 35 -20.04 -18.90 -12.71
N CYS A 36 -20.07 -18.43 -13.95
CA CYS A 36 -18.90 -18.09 -14.74
C CYS A 36 -18.34 -16.69 -14.47
N TRP A 37 -19.11 -15.80 -13.84
CA TRP A 37 -18.61 -14.50 -13.38
C TRP A 37 -18.72 -14.40 -11.86
N GLN A 38 -17.58 -14.42 -11.17
CA GLN A 38 -17.51 -14.42 -9.72
C GLN A 38 -16.65 -13.24 -9.28
N PHE A 39 -17.12 -12.48 -8.29
CA PHE A 39 -16.47 -11.24 -7.87
C PHE A 39 -16.72 -10.98 -6.38
N ILE A 40 -15.82 -10.22 -5.76
CA ILE A 40 -15.95 -9.74 -4.38
C ILE A 40 -16.25 -8.24 -4.45
N THR A 41 -17.46 -7.83 -4.08
CA THR A 41 -17.92 -6.43 -4.25
C THR A 41 -17.06 -5.39 -3.53
N LEU A 42 -16.60 -5.68 -2.30
CA LEU A 42 -15.89 -4.72 -1.44
C LEU A 42 -14.43 -5.13 -1.15
N ALA A 43 -13.80 -5.95 -2.00
CA ALA A 43 -12.42 -6.42 -1.76
C ALA A 43 -11.43 -5.25 -1.58
N GLY A 44 -11.45 -4.28 -2.49
CA GLY A 44 -10.57 -3.10 -2.42
C GLY A 44 -10.81 -2.27 -1.16
N PHE A 45 -12.07 -2.00 -0.82
CA PHE A 45 -12.41 -1.23 0.38
C PHE A 45 -11.83 -1.85 1.67
N HIS A 46 -11.99 -3.17 1.86
CA HIS A 46 -11.45 -3.85 3.03
C HIS A 46 -9.93 -3.95 3.00
N ALA A 47 -9.32 -4.23 1.84
CA ALA A 47 -7.87 -4.32 1.69
C ALA A 47 -7.18 -2.97 1.98
N ASP A 48 -7.68 -1.89 1.38
CA ASP A 48 -7.13 -0.54 1.56
C ASP A 48 -7.30 -0.04 2.99
N ALA A 49 -8.47 -0.27 3.60
CA ALA A 49 -8.71 0.12 4.99
C ALA A 49 -7.77 -0.61 5.96
N LEU A 50 -7.57 -1.92 5.76
CA LEU A 50 -6.63 -2.70 6.57
C LEU A 50 -5.19 -2.25 6.37
N ALA A 51 -4.78 -2.02 5.11
CA ALA A 51 -3.45 -1.53 4.79
C ALA A 51 -3.19 -0.16 5.43
N ALA A 52 -4.14 0.78 5.32
CA ALA A 52 -4.03 2.12 5.88
C ALA A 52 -4.00 2.10 7.42
N ASP A 53 -4.90 1.37 8.09
CA ASP A 53 -4.94 1.29 9.56
C ASP A 53 -3.65 0.67 10.12
N THR A 54 -3.22 -0.47 9.57
CA THR A 54 -2.02 -1.15 10.04
C THR A 54 -0.75 -0.36 9.76
N PHE A 55 -0.68 0.33 8.63
CA PHE A 55 0.41 1.25 8.32
C PHE A 55 0.43 2.46 9.26
N ALA A 56 -0.71 3.13 9.46
CA ALA A 56 -0.79 4.33 10.29
C ALA A 56 -0.37 4.06 11.74
N ARG A 57 -0.80 2.93 12.33
CA ARG A 57 -0.38 2.51 13.67
C ARG A 57 1.12 2.30 13.78
N ASP A 58 1.70 1.64 12.78
CA ASP A 58 3.12 1.32 12.74
C ASP A 58 3.98 2.56 12.49
N TYR A 59 3.53 3.44 11.60
CA TYR A 59 4.15 4.73 11.32
C TYR A 59 4.13 5.66 12.53
N ALA A 60 3.04 5.67 13.32
CA ALA A 60 2.99 6.44 14.57
C ALA A 60 4.07 6.03 15.57
N GLY A 61 4.50 4.76 15.57
CA GLY A 61 5.57 4.27 16.45
C GLY A 61 6.98 4.38 15.87
N ARG A 62 7.16 4.07 14.58
CA ARG A 62 8.48 3.92 13.95
C ARG A 62 8.81 5.00 12.91
N GLY A 63 7.87 5.88 12.60
CA GLY A 63 8.01 6.94 11.61
C GLY A 63 8.47 6.41 10.24
N MET A 64 9.46 7.08 9.65
CA MET A 64 9.95 6.77 8.31
C MET A 64 10.47 5.34 8.14
N LEU A 65 10.90 4.66 9.20
CA LEU A 65 11.32 3.26 9.11
C LEU A 65 10.15 2.38 8.67
N ALA A 66 8.94 2.61 9.20
CA ALA A 66 7.74 1.87 8.79
C ALA A 66 7.41 2.07 7.30
N TYR A 67 7.55 3.31 6.79
CA TYR A 67 7.35 3.60 5.38
C TYR A 67 8.39 2.93 4.48
N VAL A 68 9.68 3.03 4.83
CA VAL A 68 10.76 2.41 4.05
C VAL A 68 10.60 0.90 3.99
N GLU A 69 10.24 0.27 5.11
CA GLU A 69 10.09 -1.18 5.19
C GLU A 69 8.81 -1.68 4.54
N ARG A 70 7.65 -1.15 4.92
CA ARG A 70 6.36 -1.70 4.49
C ARG A 70 5.95 -1.28 3.08
N ILE A 71 6.43 -0.13 2.62
CA ILE A 71 6.07 0.40 1.29
C ILE A 71 7.26 0.28 0.36
N GLN A 72 8.32 1.06 0.54
CA GLN A 72 9.36 1.18 -0.48
C GLN A 72 10.16 -0.11 -0.72
N ARG A 73 10.50 -0.87 0.33
CA ARG A 73 11.22 -2.15 0.19
C ARG A 73 10.32 -3.22 -0.40
N GLU A 74 9.07 -3.30 0.01
CA GLU A 74 8.10 -4.24 -0.57
C GLU A 74 7.79 -3.92 -2.03
N GLU A 75 7.65 -2.64 -2.41
CA GLU A 75 7.50 -2.23 -3.81
C GLU A 75 8.66 -2.70 -4.67
N ARG A 76 9.90 -2.55 -4.16
CA ARG A 76 11.10 -3.06 -4.82
C ARG A 76 11.12 -4.59 -4.93
N SER A 77 10.79 -5.29 -3.84
CA SER A 77 10.81 -6.75 -3.76
C SER A 77 9.79 -7.38 -4.72
N ASN A 78 8.58 -6.83 -4.76
CA ASN A 78 7.48 -7.35 -5.57
C ASN A 78 7.48 -6.82 -7.01
N GLY A 79 8.43 -5.92 -7.36
CA GLY A 79 8.51 -5.31 -8.69
C GLY A 79 7.29 -4.44 -9.02
N THR A 80 6.65 -3.87 -8.00
CA THR A 80 5.47 -3.00 -8.18
C THR A 80 5.89 -1.54 -8.32
N VAL A 81 4.91 -0.63 -8.34
CA VAL A 81 5.11 0.80 -8.52
C VAL A 81 6.16 1.33 -7.56
N GLN A 82 7.28 1.87 -8.06
CA GLN A 82 8.28 2.52 -7.22
C GLN A 82 8.04 4.03 -7.20
N GLY A 83 7.95 4.59 -6.00
CA GLY A 83 7.57 5.98 -5.77
C GLY A 83 8.37 7.01 -6.58
N GLY A 84 9.68 6.89 -6.77
CA GLY A 84 10.47 7.94 -7.45
C GLY A 84 10.02 8.22 -8.90
N ILE A 85 9.86 7.17 -9.70
CA ILE A 85 9.52 7.31 -11.12
C ILE A 85 8.01 7.53 -11.30
N SER A 86 7.19 6.84 -10.51
CA SER A 86 5.74 6.91 -10.62
C SER A 86 5.13 8.20 -10.07
N SER A 87 5.63 8.72 -8.94
CA SER A 87 5.17 9.99 -8.37
C SER A 87 5.48 11.14 -9.33
N THR A 88 6.69 11.15 -9.88
CA THR A 88 7.14 12.18 -10.83
C THR A 88 6.36 12.09 -12.15
N ALA A 89 6.07 10.88 -12.64
CA ALA A 89 5.26 10.68 -13.84
C ALA A 89 3.79 11.07 -13.65
N ALA A 90 3.21 10.81 -12.47
CA ALA A 90 1.81 11.12 -12.17
C ALA A 90 1.54 12.63 -11.99
N MET A 91 2.54 13.38 -11.52
CA MET A 91 2.40 14.82 -11.23
C MET A 91 2.41 15.73 -12.47
N GLY A 92 2.69 15.18 -13.66
CA GLY A 92 2.65 15.92 -14.93
C GLY A 92 3.85 16.84 -15.18
N LYS A 93 3.91 17.39 -16.40
CA LYS A 93 5.03 18.21 -16.89
C LYS A 93 5.11 19.52 -16.08
N GLY A 94 6.08 19.62 -15.17
CA GLY A 94 6.30 20.82 -14.33
C GLY A 94 6.64 20.50 -12.87
N VAL A 95 6.30 19.31 -12.39
CA VAL A 95 6.75 18.81 -11.08
C VAL A 95 7.97 17.91 -11.32
N THR A 96 9.10 18.53 -11.65
CA THR A 96 10.36 17.81 -11.82
C THR A 96 11.18 17.89 -10.54
N GLU A 97 12.17 17.00 -10.39
CA GLU A 97 13.15 17.10 -9.30
C GLU A 97 13.94 18.42 -9.33
N GLU A 98 13.87 19.18 -10.43
CA GLU A 98 14.51 20.49 -10.55
C GLU A 98 14.00 21.51 -9.54
N GLN A 99 12.73 21.42 -9.13
CA GLN A 99 12.16 22.28 -8.08
C GLN A 99 12.79 22.02 -6.70
N PHE A 100 13.43 20.86 -6.51
CA PHE A 100 14.13 20.47 -5.29
C PHE A 100 15.65 20.70 -5.38
N LYS A 101 16.17 21.20 -6.52
CA LYS A 101 17.58 21.61 -6.67
C LYS A 101 17.90 22.88 -5.89
N GLU A 102 16.89 23.70 -5.58
CA GLU A 102 17.08 24.80 -4.64
C GLU A 102 17.14 24.25 -3.21
N THR A 103 18.34 24.32 -2.62
CA THR A 103 18.54 24.06 -1.20
C THR A 103 17.69 25.05 -0.41
N TRP A 104 16.51 24.63 0.04
CA TRP A 104 15.65 25.49 0.85
C TRP A 104 16.20 25.60 2.27
N THR A 105 17.17 26.49 2.48
CA THR A 105 17.48 26.98 3.82
C THR A 105 16.45 28.03 4.18
N ARG A 106 15.37 27.62 4.87
CA ARG A 106 14.47 28.57 5.54
C ARG A 106 15.29 29.45 6.45
N SER A 107 15.19 30.77 6.33
CA SER A 107 15.64 31.67 7.40
C SER A 107 14.81 31.37 8.66
N GLY A 108 15.39 30.61 9.59
CA GLY A 108 14.69 30.04 10.75
C GLY A 108 14.88 28.52 10.94
N ALA A 109 15.39 27.80 9.93
CA ALA A 109 15.96 26.46 10.11
C ALA A 109 17.43 26.56 10.62
N GLY A 110 17.68 27.55 11.48
CA GLY A 110 18.97 27.73 12.12
C GLY A 110 19.17 26.61 13.13
N GLY A 111 20.05 25.68 12.78
CA GLY A 111 20.73 24.74 13.67
C GLY A 111 19.87 24.10 14.74
N VAL A 112 19.43 22.85 14.49
CA VAL A 112 19.48 21.89 15.60
C VAL A 112 20.96 21.76 15.93
N SER A 113 21.41 22.55 16.91
CA SER A 113 22.77 22.50 17.41
C SER A 113 22.99 21.11 17.96
N ASP A 114 23.95 20.42 17.34
CA ASP A 114 24.48 19.14 17.73
C ASP A 114 25.07 19.22 19.14
N GLY A 115 24.21 19.00 20.14
CA GLY A 115 24.62 18.55 21.46
C GLY A 115 24.90 17.05 21.42
N GLY A 116 25.89 16.62 20.63
CA GLY A 116 26.44 15.26 20.64
C GLY A 116 25.61 14.16 19.95
N GLY A 117 24.70 14.47 19.03
CA GLY A 117 23.90 13.52 18.26
C GLY A 117 23.81 13.89 16.77
N ALA A 118 24.39 13.03 15.92
CA ALA A 118 24.43 13.19 14.46
C ALA A 118 23.07 13.58 13.85
N ALA A 119 23.03 14.74 13.18
CA ALA A 119 21.88 15.18 12.42
C ALA A 119 21.59 14.23 11.24
N VAL A 120 20.43 13.58 11.24
CA VAL A 120 19.98 12.75 10.12
C VAL A 120 19.35 13.64 9.06
N ILE A 121 20.13 13.98 8.03
CA ILE A 121 19.61 14.66 6.84
C ILE A 121 19.10 13.61 5.85
N ALA A 122 17.81 13.63 5.55
CA ALA A 122 17.26 12.83 4.45
C ALA A 122 17.89 13.30 3.13
N LYS A 123 18.70 12.45 2.51
CA LYS A 123 19.31 12.72 1.21
C LYS A 123 18.40 12.17 0.12
N SER A 124 17.99 13.03 -0.81
CA SER A 124 17.43 12.56 -2.09
C SER A 124 18.48 11.67 -2.76
N ARG A 125 18.09 10.44 -3.12
CA ARG A 125 18.91 9.54 -3.93
C ARG A 125 18.24 9.46 -5.30
N MET A 126 18.92 10.06 -6.29
CA MET A 126 18.78 9.71 -7.70
C MET A 126 19.03 8.22 -7.91
#